data_AF-A0A2H2ZCR5-F1
#
_entry.id   AF-A0A2H2ZCR5-F1
#
_cell.length_a   1.000
_cell.length_b   1.000
_cell.length_c   1.000
_cell.angle_alpha   90.00
_cell.angle_beta   90.00
_cell.angle_gamma   90.00
#
_symmetry.space_group_name_H-M   'P 1'
#
loop_
_entity.id
_entity.type
_entity.pdbx_description
1 polymer ?
#
loop_
_entity_poly.entity_id
_entity_poly.type
_entity_poly.pdbx_seq_one_letter_code
_entity_poly.pdbx_strand_id
1 'polypeptide(L)'
;MSKDMISEVQAAIKGPLAWSGADFEDGEAYTLQLHDEDIEEINAALQSFKALGLDGDEVDQDNFRLPSLGARLAQCAQDIHDQRGFFVLRGLGGSRYSVEDSTTIYLGIASYIADKRGVQDREGNVLFRHMAEKGGYTYLSSVSTAFNELLSEAPWAANALLTADWPVQISGRGAKSYLAPAFTTHDGRLMASMDPNRFGPHPSSGPTDVPPLTATQLSALERISKAAYRSELRLHLKMGDLLFFNNWALLHRRDSYTDSDETSRHMVRLWLRNSKLGWSVPKSMLPPWYAAYGDDGVRNRLYPLMPMPDYKVPKYTAGSAAFVIEDSDASEDENTLP
;
A
#
# COMPACT_ATOMS: atom_id res chain seq x y z
N MET A 1 -33.20 -2.06 1.56
CA MET A 1 -32.27 -1.50 0.55
C MET A 1 -31.04 -2.40 0.34
N SER A 2 -31.15 -3.74 0.39
CA SER A 2 -29.99 -4.65 0.24
C SER A 2 -29.94 -5.42 -1.09
N LYS A 3 -31.02 -5.44 -1.88
CA LYS A 3 -31.06 -6.21 -3.14
C LYS A 3 -30.37 -5.52 -4.32
N ASP A 4 -30.18 -4.19 -4.28
CA ASP A 4 -29.72 -3.42 -5.45
C ASP A 4 -28.20 -3.33 -5.61
N MET A 5 -27.40 -3.44 -4.54
CA MET A 5 -25.94 -3.28 -4.63
C MET A 5 -25.24 -4.52 -5.23
N ILE A 6 -25.72 -5.73 -4.93
CA ILE A 6 -25.17 -6.95 -5.55
C ILE A 6 -25.52 -7.00 -7.04
N SER A 7 -26.67 -6.47 -7.47
CA SER A 7 -27.05 -6.46 -8.89
C SER A 7 -26.12 -5.61 -9.76
N GLU A 8 -25.45 -4.61 -9.22
CA GLU A 8 -24.42 -3.84 -9.95
C GLU A 8 -23.14 -4.66 -10.20
N VAL A 9 -22.91 -5.73 -9.44
CA VAL A 9 -21.71 -6.60 -9.53
C VAL A 9 -22.08 -8.05 -9.87
N GLN A 10 -23.29 -8.31 -10.36
CA GLN A 10 -23.84 -9.68 -10.50
C GLN A 10 -23.10 -10.57 -11.50
N ALA A 11 -22.24 -10.00 -12.36
CA ALA A 11 -21.36 -10.77 -13.23
C ALA A 11 -19.96 -10.83 -12.61
N ALA A 12 -19.30 -11.99 -12.74
CA ALA A 12 -17.89 -12.13 -12.39
C ALA A 12 -17.09 -10.98 -13.01
N ILE A 13 -16.33 -10.28 -12.18
CA ILE A 13 -15.48 -9.17 -12.58
C ILE A 13 -14.37 -9.74 -13.46
N LYS A 14 -14.32 -9.29 -14.70
CA LYS A 14 -13.31 -9.70 -15.68
C LYS A 14 -12.38 -8.53 -15.96
N GLY A 15 -11.22 -8.85 -16.51
CA GLY A 15 -10.25 -7.85 -16.96
C GLY A 15 -8.86 -8.12 -16.39
N PRO A 16 -7.90 -7.26 -16.71
CA PRO A 16 -6.49 -7.49 -16.40
C PRO A 16 -6.16 -7.39 -14.90
N LEU A 17 -7.08 -6.87 -14.09
CA LEU A 17 -6.96 -6.88 -12.63
C LEU A 17 -7.47 -8.18 -12.00
N ALA A 18 -8.22 -9.02 -12.71
CA ALA A 18 -8.76 -10.27 -12.19
C ALA A 18 -7.78 -11.42 -12.47
N TRP A 19 -6.70 -11.47 -11.69
CA TRP A 19 -5.65 -12.49 -11.76
C TRP A 19 -5.49 -13.25 -10.45
N SER A 20 -4.83 -14.41 -10.50
CA SER A 20 -4.34 -15.18 -9.36
C SER A 20 -2.81 -15.23 -9.37
N GLY A 21 -2.20 -15.52 -8.22
CA GLY A 21 -0.74 -15.70 -8.15
C GLY A 21 -0.21 -16.78 -9.08
N ALA A 22 -1.03 -17.78 -9.45
CA ALA A 22 -0.67 -18.81 -10.40
C ALA A 22 -0.53 -18.30 -11.85
N ASP A 23 -1.06 -17.12 -12.17
CA ASP A 23 -0.89 -16.49 -13.48
C ASP A 23 0.53 -15.92 -13.69
N PHE A 24 1.35 -15.91 -12.63
CA PHE A 24 2.73 -15.43 -12.64
C PHE A 24 3.67 -16.59 -12.31
N GLU A 25 3.98 -17.43 -13.32
CA GLU A 25 4.91 -18.55 -13.18
C GLU A 25 6.32 -18.09 -12.77
N ASP A 26 6.75 -16.95 -13.31
CA ASP A 26 8.00 -16.29 -12.96
C ASP A 26 7.80 -14.78 -12.70
N GLY A 27 8.85 -14.16 -12.18
CA GLY A 27 8.80 -12.74 -11.83
C GLY A 27 8.92 -11.79 -13.01
N GLU A 28 9.17 -12.26 -14.23
CA GLU A 28 9.48 -11.40 -15.38
C GLU A 28 8.25 -10.62 -15.82
N ALA A 29 7.08 -11.25 -15.80
CA ALA A 29 5.80 -10.66 -16.21
C ALA A 29 5.41 -9.37 -15.44
N TYR A 30 5.96 -9.18 -14.23
CA TYR A 30 5.73 -7.97 -13.43
C TYR A 30 7.00 -7.15 -13.16
N THR A 31 8.15 -7.52 -13.73
CA THR A 31 9.43 -6.85 -13.46
C THR A 31 9.84 -5.91 -14.59
N LEU A 32 10.05 -4.63 -14.25
CA LEU A 32 10.82 -3.70 -15.06
C LEU A 32 12.31 -3.87 -14.71
N GLN A 33 13.03 -4.58 -15.58
CA GLN A 33 14.47 -4.79 -15.43
C GLN A 33 15.24 -3.56 -15.91
N LEU A 34 16.08 -3.00 -15.04
CA LEU A 34 17.05 -1.97 -15.38
C LEU A 34 18.29 -2.61 -16.01
N HIS A 35 18.78 -1.97 -17.05
CA HIS A 35 20.06 -2.27 -17.72
C HIS A 35 21.11 -1.21 -17.41
N ASP A 36 22.35 -1.43 -17.83
CA ASP A 36 23.46 -0.54 -17.50
C ASP A 36 23.23 0.89 -17.99
N GLU A 37 22.59 1.06 -19.15
CA GLU A 37 22.23 2.38 -19.70
C GLU A 37 21.20 3.10 -18.82
N ASP A 38 20.22 2.38 -18.27
CA ASP A 38 19.24 2.93 -17.34
C ASP A 38 19.95 3.42 -16.04
N ILE A 39 20.95 2.66 -15.59
CA ILE A 39 21.72 3.01 -14.38
C ILE A 39 22.62 4.22 -14.63
N GLU A 40 23.27 4.30 -15.79
CA GLU A 40 24.04 5.49 -16.19
C GLU A 40 23.16 6.74 -16.24
N GLU A 41 21.96 6.62 -16.81
CA GLU A 41 20.97 7.69 -16.87
C GLU A 41 20.52 8.13 -15.47
N ILE A 42 20.19 7.19 -14.57
CA ILE A 42 19.85 7.47 -13.18
C ILE A 42 20.99 8.19 -12.46
N ASN A 43 22.24 7.78 -12.68
CA ASN A 43 23.40 8.43 -12.07
C ASN A 43 23.56 9.87 -12.56
N ALA A 44 23.38 10.10 -13.86
CA ALA A 44 23.45 11.44 -14.44
C ALA A 44 22.34 12.35 -13.88
N ALA A 45 21.12 11.83 -13.74
CA ALA A 45 19.99 12.53 -13.14
C ALA A 45 20.25 12.88 -11.66
N LEU A 46 20.77 11.92 -10.89
CA LEU A 46 21.14 12.13 -9.49
C LEU A 46 22.21 13.22 -9.33
N GLN A 47 23.28 13.19 -10.13
CA GLN A 47 24.32 14.23 -10.07
C GLN A 47 23.79 15.60 -10.46
N SER A 48 22.94 15.66 -11.49
CA SER A 48 22.30 16.91 -11.92
C SER A 48 21.42 17.50 -10.82
N PHE A 49 20.60 16.67 -10.16
CA PHE A 49 19.77 17.09 -9.04
C PHE A 49 20.60 17.58 -7.85
N LYS A 50 21.65 16.83 -7.46
CA LYS A 50 22.55 17.22 -6.36
C LYS A 50 23.23 18.56 -6.61
N ALA A 51 23.56 18.87 -7.86
CA ALA A 51 24.15 20.17 -8.23
C ALA A 51 23.20 21.36 -8.01
N LEU A 52 21.89 21.14 -7.91
CA LEU A 52 20.91 22.19 -7.62
C LEU A 52 20.87 22.57 -6.14
N GLY A 53 21.35 21.70 -5.25
CA GLY A 53 21.34 21.94 -3.79
C GLY A 53 19.94 22.03 -3.19
N LEU A 54 18.94 21.44 -3.85
CA LEU A 54 17.54 21.39 -3.39
C LEU A 54 17.34 20.31 -2.32
N ASP A 55 16.23 20.42 -1.57
CA ASP A 55 15.81 19.37 -0.65
C ASP A 55 15.31 18.15 -1.43
N GLY A 56 15.54 16.94 -0.90
CA GLY A 56 15.09 15.70 -1.54
C GLY A 56 13.58 15.64 -1.79
N ASP A 57 12.75 16.32 -0.97
CA ASP A 57 11.30 16.39 -1.18
C ASP A 57 10.91 17.14 -2.46
N GLU A 58 11.78 18.04 -2.94
CA GLU A 58 11.59 18.87 -4.14
C GLU A 58 11.89 18.12 -5.44
N VAL A 59 12.34 16.88 -5.39
CA VAL A 59 12.68 16.10 -6.58
C VAL A 59 11.44 15.77 -7.43
N ASP A 60 11.49 16.07 -8.72
CA ASP A 60 10.41 15.83 -9.66
C ASP A 60 10.94 15.46 -11.05
N GLN A 61 10.04 15.27 -12.01
CA GLN A 61 10.43 14.94 -13.39
C GLN A 61 11.16 16.08 -14.09
N ASP A 62 11.09 17.31 -13.57
CA ASP A 62 11.72 18.48 -14.17
C ASP A 62 13.19 18.63 -13.79
N ASN A 63 13.53 18.28 -12.55
CA ASN A 63 14.88 18.33 -12.00
C ASN A 63 15.58 16.96 -11.87
N PHE A 64 14.85 15.85 -12.05
CA PHE A 64 15.38 14.47 -12.14
C PHE A 64 15.00 13.84 -13.48
N ARG A 65 15.71 14.22 -14.54
CA ARG A 65 15.37 13.87 -15.93
C ARG A 65 15.84 12.46 -16.29
N LEU A 66 14.91 11.62 -16.75
CA LEU A 66 15.13 10.29 -17.30
C LEU A 66 14.55 10.19 -18.73
N PRO A 67 15.18 10.81 -19.74
CA PRO A 67 14.69 10.81 -21.12
C PRO A 67 14.29 9.44 -21.70
N SER A 68 15.07 8.39 -21.42
CA SER A 68 14.84 7.03 -21.92
C SER A 68 13.98 6.23 -20.95
N LEU A 69 14.46 6.05 -19.71
CA LEU A 69 13.76 5.26 -18.69
C LEU A 69 12.40 5.84 -18.32
N GLY A 70 12.23 7.16 -18.39
CA GLY A 70 11.00 7.86 -18.04
C GLY A 70 9.79 7.41 -18.89
N ALA A 71 9.99 7.09 -20.16
CA ALA A 71 8.91 6.57 -21.02
C ALA A 71 8.43 5.18 -20.56
N ARG A 72 9.36 4.30 -20.17
CA ARG A 72 9.05 2.97 -19.64
C ARG A 72 8.35 3.09 -18.28
N LEU A 73 8.80 3.98 -17.40
CA LEU A 73 8.15 4.27 -16.12
C LEU A 73 6.73 4.81 -16.30
N ALA A 74 6.51 5.70 -17.27
CA ALA A 74 5.20 6.23 -17.60
C ALA A 74 4.24 5.13 -18.13
N GLN A 75 4.76 4.16 -18.88
CA GLN A 75 3.98 2.97 -19.25
C GLN A 75 3.64 2.12 -18.03
N CYS A 76 4.59 1.87 -17.14
CA CYS A 76 4.31 1.16 -15.88
C CYS A 76 3.28 1.89 -15.00
N ALA A 77 3.28 3.23 -15.01
CA ALA A 77 2.26 4.02 -14.33
C ALA A 77 0.86 3.77 -14.90
N GLN A 78 0.72 3.60 -16.23
CA GLN A 78 -0.56 3.21 -16.84
C GLN A 78 -0.95 1.78 -16.46
N ASP A 79 -0.01 0.84 -16.51
CA ASP A 79 -0.24 -0.58 -16.15
C ASP A 79 -0.73 -0.76 -14.70
N ILE A 80 -0.26 0.08 -13.76
CA ILE A 80 -0.75 0.10 -12.37
C ILE A 80 -2.25 0.44 -12.30
N HIS A 81 -2.76 1.28 -13.20
CA HIS A 81 -4.14 1.75 -13.14
C HIS A 81 -5.08 0.90 -13.99
N ASP A 82 -4.60 0.32 -15.09
CA ASP A 82 -5.44 -0.31 -16.11
C ASP A 82 -5.07 -1.76 -16.44
N GLN A 83 -3.94 -2.29 -15.93
CA GLN A 83 -3.51 -3.67 -16.17
C GLN A 83 -3.52 -4.49 -14.87
N ARG A 84 -2.42 -5.19 -14.55
CA ARG A 84 -2.30 -6.07 -13.37
C ARG A 84 -2.29 -5.34 -12.02
N GLY A 85 -2.14 -4.02 -12.02
CA GLY A 85 -2.21 -3.22 -10.80
C GLY A 85 -0.89 -3.03 -10.06
N PHE A 86 0.23 -3.62 -10.51
CA PHE A 86 1.53 -3.48 -9.86
C PHE A 86 2.70 -3.77 -10.80
N PHE A 87 3.89 -3.33 -10.41
CA PHE A 87 5.15 -3.78 -11.00
C PHE A 87 6.30 -3.67 -9.99
N VAL A 88 7.38 -4.40 -10.26
CA VAL A 88 8.63 -4.34 -9.53
C VAL A 88 9.69 -3.75 -10.44
N LEU A 89 10.35 -2.66 -10.05
CA LEU A 89 11.56 -2.20 -10.70
C LEU A 89 12.76 -2.85 -10.03
N ARG A 90 13.63 -3.46 -10.84
CA ARG A 90 14.78 -4.24 -10.39
C ARG A 90 16.05 -3.82 -11.10
N GLY A 91 17.18 -3.86 -10.38
CA GLY A 91 18.50 -3.65 -10.97
C GLY A 91 19.26 -2.42 -10.47
N LEU A 92 18.68 -1.63 -9.54
CA LEU A 92 19.38 -0.47 -8.95
C LEU A 92 20.70 -0.82 -8.23
N GLY A 93 20.84 -2.07 -7.75
CA GLY A 93 22.04 -2.52 -7.03
C GLY A 93 22.11 -1.92 -5.63
N GLY A 94 21.44 -2.55 -4.66
CA GLY A 94 21.14 -1.95 -3.34
C GLY A 94 22.32 -1.41 -2.51
N SER A 95 23.56 -1.84 -2.76
CA SER A 95 24.76 -1.36 -2.07
C SER A 95 25.56 -0.29 -2.84
N ARG A 96 25.11 0.12 -4.03
CA ARG A 96 25.81 1.06 -4.92
C ARG A 96 25.74 2.51 -4.43
N TYR A 97 24.69 2.85 -3.68
CA TYR A 97 24.35 4.23 -3.33
C TYR A 97 24.39 4.43 -1.81
N SER A 98 24.68 5.66 -1.38
CA SER A 98 24.39 6.05 0.01
C SER A 98 22.89 6.01 0.28
N VAL A 99 22.51 6.12 1.55
CA VAL A 99 21.10 6.19 1.95
C VAL A 99 20.41 7.41 1.33
N GLU A 100 21.05 8.57 1.39
CA GLU A 100 20.59 9.84 0.83
C GLU A 100 20.40 9.74 -0.68
N ASP A 101 21.39 9.19 -1.37
CA ASP A 101 21.37 9.02 -2.82
C ASP A 101 20.28 8.00 -3.22
N SER A 102 20.14 6.89 -2.48
CA SER A 102 19.07 5.91 -2.70
C SER A 102 17.68 6.51 -2.51
N THR A 103 17.51 7.37 -1.50
CA THR A 103 16.26 8.07 -1.22
C THR A 103 15.93 9.04 -2.35
N THR A 104 16.91 9.82 -2.79
CA THR A 104 16.76 10.76 -3.91
C THR A 104 16.39 10.03 -5.21
N ILE A 105 17.09 8.94 -5.53
CA ILE A 105 16.77 8.10 -6.70
C ILE A 105 15.34 7.56 -6.60
N TYR A 106 14.94 7.05 -5.43
CA TYR A 106 13.60 6.51 -5.25
C TYR A 106 12.53 7.58 -5.46
N LEU A 107 12.71 8.77 -4.88
CA LEU A 107 11.79 9.88 -5.05
C LEU A 107 11.74 10.40 -6.50
N GLY A 108 12.89 10.44 -7.17
CA GLY A 108 13.02 10.77 -8.59
C GLY A 108 12.25 9.79 -9.47
N ILE A 109 12.46 8.48 -9.30
CA ILE A 109 11.73 7.43 -10.03
C ILE A 109 10.22 7.50 -9.71
N ALA A 110 9.85 7.64 -8.42
CA ALA A 110 8.46 7.71 -7.99
C ALA A 110 7.70 8.89 -8.64
N SER A 111 8.39 9.99 -8.95
CA SER A 111 7.81 11.15 -9.64
C SER A 111 7.29 10.83 -11.05
N TYR A 112 7.84 9.80 -11.71
CA TYR A 112 7.34 9.31 -13.01
C TYR A 112 6.08 8.45 -12.87
N ILE A 113 5.84 7.89 -11.68
CA ILE A 113 4.66 7.08 -11.40
C ILE A 113 3.49 7.96 -10.93
N ALA A 114 3.78 9.00 -10.15
CA ALA A 114 2.79 9.90 -9.57
C ALA A 114 3.38 11.28 -9.27
N ASP A 115 2.59 12.33 -9.51
CA ASP A 115 2.96 13.73 -9.30
C ASP A 115 2.74 14.22 -7.85
N LYS A 116 1.99 13.47 -7.03
CA LYS A 116 1.73 13.83 -5.64
C LYS A 116 2.21 12.75 -4.67
N ARG A 117 2.87 13.20 -3.60
CA ARG A 117 3.27 12.39 -2.44
C ARG A 117 2.36 12.67 -1.25
N GLY A 118 1.79 11.63 -0.68
CA GLY A 118 0.94 11.71 0.51
C GLY A 118 1.74 11.65 1.81
N VAL A 119 1.14 12.13 2.88
CA VAL A 119 1.69 12.10 4.24
C VAL A 119 1.22 10.83 4.96
N GLN A 120 2.15 10.06 5.53
CA GLN A 120 1.86 8.78 6.20
C GLN A 120 1.61 8.90 7.71
N ASP A 121 2.30 9.81 8.37
CA ASP A 121 2.09 10.15 9.77
C ASP A 121 2.18 11.66 10.00
N ARG A 122 1.88 12.11 11.22
CA ARG A 122 1.88 13.55 11.55
C ARG A 122 3.27 14.19 11.54
N GLU A 123 4.31 13.38 11.63
CA GLU A 123 5.70 13.81 11.62
C GLU A 123 6.23 13.89 10.19
N GLY A 124 5.49 13.36 9.21
CA GLY A 124 5.86 13.35 7.80
C GLY A 124 6.84 12.23 7.46
N ASN A 125 7.02 11.23 8.33
CA ASN A 125 8.06 10.22 8.18
C ASN A 125 7.82 9.31 6.97
N VAL A 126 8.92 9.00 6.29
CA VAL A 126 9.05 8.03 5.20
C VAL A 126 10.16 7.04 5.57
N LEU A 127 9.76 5.84 5.96
CA LEU A 127 10.58 4.78 6.56
C LEU A 127 11.83 4.38 5.70
N PHE A 128 12.97 3.91 6.26
CA PHE A 128 14.23 3.58 5.52
C PHE A 128 14.98 2.29 5.95
N ARG A 129 15.71 1.62 5.04
CA ARG A 129 15.69 0.17 4.72
C ARG A 129 16.73 -0.80 5.33
N HIS A 130 16.34 -2.09 5.55
CA HIS A 130 17.13 -3.36 5.52
C HIS A 130 16.16 -4.58 5.33
N MET A 131 16.63 -5.76 4.89
CA MET A 131 15.80 -7.00 4.78
C MET A 131 15.81 -7.77 6.11
N ALA A 132 14.73 -8.50 6.44
CA ALA A 132 14.73 -9.46 7.54
C ALA A 132 15.69 -10.62 7.26
N GLU A 133 16.21 -11.26 8.31
CA GLU A 133 17.03 -12.47 8.18
C GLU A 133 16.20 -13.63 7.61
N LYS A 134 14.98 -13.82 8.10
CA LYS A 134 14.03 -14.86 7.65
C LYS A 134 12.60 -14.31 7.60
N GLY A 135 11.83 -14.78 6.62
CA GLY A 135 10.42 -14.39 6.47
C GLY A 135 10.22 -12.98 5.92
N GLY A 136 9.07 -12.36 6.22
CA GLY A 136 8.80 -10.96 5.86
C GLY A 136 8.53 -10.73 4.37
N TYR A 137 8.17 -11.80 3.65
CA TYR A 137 7.76 -11.77 2.25
C TYR A 137 6.50 -10.92 2.10
N THR A 138 6.43 -10.20 0.98
CA THR A 138 5.27 -9.39 0.62
C THR A 138 4.38 -10.19 -0.31
N TYR A 139 3.08 -10.15 -0.05
CA TYR A 139 2.07 -10.81 -0.87
C TYR A 139 1.08 -9.77 -1.40
N LEU A 140 0.64 -9.96 -2.63
CA LEU A 140 -0.40 -9.17 -3.27
C LEU A 140 -1.55 -10.09 -3.69
N SER A 141 -2.78 -9.67 -3.46
CA SER A 141 -3.97 -10.37 -3.95
C SER A 141 -4.85 -9.41 -4.72
N SER A 142 -5.39 -9.86 -5.86
CA SER A 142 -6.37 -9.08 -6.60
C SER A 142 -7.67 -8.91 -5.82
N VAL A 143 -8.11 -7.66 -5.66
CA VAL A 143 -9.43 -7.31 -5.12
C VAL A 143 -10.54 -7.95 -5.97
N SER A 144 -10.39 -7.94 -7.30
CA SER A 144 -11.40 -8.50 -8.22
C SER A 144 -11.52 -10.01 -8.08
N THR A 145 -10.39 -10.72 -8.02
CA THR A 145 -10.37 -12.18 -7.89
C THR A 145 -10.90 -12.63 -6.53
N ALA A 146 -10.42 -12.01 -5.44
CA ALA A 146 -10.91 -12.33 -4.10
C ALA A 146 -12.41 -12.04 -3.96
N PHE A 147 -12.90 -10.95 -4.55
CA PHE A 147 -14.32 -10.61 -4.52
C PHE A 147 -15.18 -11.55 -5.38
N ASN A 148 -14.69 -11.98 -6.54
CA ASN A 148 -15.38 -12.99 -7.36
C ASN A 148 -15.57 -14.31 -6.61
N GLU A 149 -14.57 -14.74 -5.84
CA GLU A 149 -14.68 -15.92 -4.99
C GLU A 149 -15.78 -15.74 -3.94
N LEU A 150 -15.85 -14.57 -3.30
CA LEU A 150 -16.94 -14.25 -2.37
C LEU A 150 -18.33 -14.26 -3.02
N LEU A 151 -18.46 -13.71 -4.24
CA LEU A 151 -19.72 -13.74 -4.97
C LEU A 151 -20.20 -15.17 -5.25
N SER A 152 -19.28 -16.12 -5.38
CA SER A 152 -19.60 -17.55 -5.59
C SER A 152 -19.86 -18.30 -4.28
N GLU A 153 -18.98 -18.16 -3.28
CA GLU A 153 -19.00 -18.99 -2.07
C GLU A 153 -19.82 -18.38 -0.92
N ALA A 154 -19.86 -17.04 -0.82
CA ALA A 154 -20.49 -16.32 0.29
C ALA A 154 -21.05 -14.95 -0.15
N PRO A 155 -22.12 -14.91 -0.97
CA PRO A 155 -22.70 -13.64 -1.45
C PRO A 155 -23.11 -12.67 -0.33
N TRP A 156 -23.48 -13.21 0.83
CA TRP A 156 -23.80 -12.40 2.02
C TRP A 156 -22.58 -11.62 2.54
N ALA A 157 -21.36 -12.17 2.41
CA ALA A 157 -20.13 -11.52 2.82
C ALA A 157 -19.77 -10.40 1.85
N ALA A 158 -19.93 -10.64 0.54
CA ALA A 158 -19.81 -9.60 -0.48
C ALA A 158 -20.78 -8.43 -0.21
N ASN A 159 -22.04 -8.73 0.12
CA ASN A 159 -23.02 -7.71 0.51
C ASN A 159 -22.59 -6.92 1.76
N ALA A 160 -22.10 -7.62 2.79
CA ALA A 160 -21.63 -6.96 4.01
C ALA A 160 -20.46 -6.01 3.71
N LEU A 161 -19.50 -6.42 2.89
CA LEU A 161 -18.34 -5.58 2.50
C LEU A 161 -18.75 -4.35 1.68
N LEU A 162 -19.79 -4.47 0.85
CA LEU A 162 -20.34 -3.36 0.06
C LEU A 162 -21.26 -2.42 0.86
N THR A 163 -21.78 -2.87 2.00
CA THR A 163 -22.70 -2.07 2.82
C THR A 163 -21.92 -0.96 3.52
N ALA A 164 -22.40 0.28 3.46
CA ALA A 164 -21.72 1.44 4.04
C ALA A 164 -21.97 1.61 5.55
N ASP A 165 -21.78 0.54 6.32
CA ASP A 165 -22.02 0.47 7.76
C ASP A 165 -20.78 0.10 8.59
N TRP A 166 -19.58 0.17 7.99
CA TRP A 166 -18.34 -0.11 8.69
C TRP A 166 -17.84 1.14 9.42
N PRO A 167 -17.64 1.08 10.75
CA PRO A 167 -17.07 2.18 11.51
C PRO A 167 -15.57 2.29 11.23
N VAL A 168 -15.18 3.27 10.41
CA VAL A 168 -13.78 3.51 10.03
C VAL A 168 -13.20 4.62 10.90
N GLN A 169 -12.12 4.32 11.61
CA GLN A 169 -11.40 5.29 12.42
C GLN A 169 -10.62 6.30 11.56
N ILE A 170 -10.64 7.56 12.00
CA ILE A 170 -9.84 8.66 11.42
C ILE A 170 -8.72 9.00 12.41
N SER A 171 -7.50 9.22 11.91
CA SER A 171 -6.38 9.67 12.73
C SER A 171 -6.65 11.06 13.30
N GLY A 172 -6.65 11.21 14.63
CA GLY A 172 -7.16 12.43 15.30
C GLY A 172 -7.01 12.37 16.83
N ARG A 173 -6.97 13.51 17.53
CA ARG A 173 -7.33 13.51 18.97
C ARG A 173 -8.85 13.45 19.06
N GLY A 174 -9.38 12.54 19.87
CA GLY A 174 -10.80 12.18 19.93
C GLY A 174 -11.11 11.03 18.97
N ALA A 175 -11.72 9.97 19.48
CA ALA A 175 -12.04 8.75 18.74
C ALA A 175 -13.14 9.01 17.69
N LYS A 176 -12.79 9.71 16.62
CA LYS A 176 -13.69 10.02 15.52
C LYS A 176 -13.70 8.87 14.53
N SER A 177 -14.89 8.37 14.23
CA SER A 177 -15.12 7.42 13.15
C SER A 177 -16.18 7.97 12.18
N TYR A 178 -16.22 7.39 10.99
CA TYR A 178 -17.28 7.59 10.02
C TYR A 178 -17.70 6.24 9.46
N LEU A 179 -18.92 6.17 8.91
CA LEU A 179 -19.39 4.96 8.25
C LEU A 179 -19.02 4.99 6.77
N ALA A 180 -18.42 3.89 6.30
CA ALA A 180 -18.12 3.67 4.91
C ALA A 180 -18.19 2.17 4.60
N PRO A 181 -18.25 1.77 3.33
CA PRO A 181 -18.14 0.36 3.00
C PRO A 181 -16.66 -0.04 2.94
N ALA A 182 -16.36 -1.33 3.15
CA ALA A 182 -15.01 -1.86 2.98
C ALA A 182 -14.64 -1.99 1.49
N PHE A 183 -15.64 -2.30 0.65
CA PHE A 183 -15.54 -2.39 -0.79
C PHE A 183 -16.57 -1.46 -1.42
N THR A 184 -16.28 -0.91 -2.59
CA THR A 184 -17.26 -0.13 -3.36
C THR A 184 -17.01 -0.27 -4.83
N THR A 185 -18.08 -0.16 -5.62
CA THR A 185 -17.96 0.07 -7.05
C THR A 185 -18.02 1.57 -7.31
N HIS A 186 -17.07 2.10 -8.08
CA HIS A 186 -17.03 3.50 -8.48
C HIS A 186 -16.42 3.63 -9.87
N ASP A 187 -17.06 4.39 -10.75
CA ASP A 187 -16.66 4.56 -12.15
C ASP A 187 -16.35 3.23 -12.87
N GLY A 188 -17.20 2.22 -12.62
CA GLY A 188 -17.10 0.89 -13.23
C GLY A 188 -15.97 0.01 -12.67
N ARG A 189 -15.29 0.44 -11.60
CA ARG A 189 -14.19 -0.29 -10.97
C ARG A 189 -14.57 -0.74 -9.56
N LEU A 190 -14.22 -1.98 -9.21
CA LEU A 190 -14.29 -2.44 -7.83
C LEU A 190 -13.05 -1.95 -7.07
N MET A 191 -13.29 -1.34 -5.92
CA MET A 191 -12.29 -0.69 -5.09
C MET A 191 -12.38 -1.23 -3.67
N ALA A 192 -11.25 -1.61 -3.09
CA ALA A 192 -11.14 -1.93 -1.67
C ALA A 192 -10.45 -0.80 -0.91
N SER A 193 -11.00 -0.43 0.24
CA SER A 193 -10.33 0.41 1.25
C SER A 193 -10.63 -0.21 2.60
N MET A 194 -9.87 -1.26 2.91
CA MET A 194 -10.04 -2.01 4.15
C MET A 194 -8.71 -2.14 4.88
N ASP A 195 -8.69 -1.77 6.15
CA ASP A 195 -7.64 -2.14 7.09
C ASP A 195 -8.39 -2.66 8.31
N PRO A 196 -8.29 -3.97 8.64
CA PRO A 196 -9.00 -4.55 9.77
C PRO A 196 -8.78 -3.80 11.08
N ASN A 197 -7.59 -3.20 11.29
CA ASN A 197 -7.27 -2.44 12.50
C ASN A 197 -7.90 -1.04 12.55
N ARG A 198 -8.47 -0.57 11.43
CA ARG A 198 -9.21 0.70 11.37
C ARG A 198 -10.70 0.52 11.57
N PHE A 199 -11.19 -0.71 11.53
CA PHE A 199 -12.60 -1.01 11.70
C PHE A 199 -12.93 -1.25 13.17
N GLY A 200 -13.98 -0.58 13.65
CA GLY A 200 -14.39 -0.67 15.05
C GLY A 200 -13.41 0.03 15.99
N PRO A 201 -13.48 -0.23 17.31
CA PRO A 201 -12.55 0.34 18.28
C PRO A 201 -11.16 -0.29 18.16
N HIS A 202 -10.09 0.51 18.17
CA HIS A 202 -8.73 -0.03 18.10
C HIS A 202 -8.38 -0.77 19.41
N PRO A 203 -7.73 -1.96 19.38
CA PRO A 203 -7.47 -2.78 20.57
C PRO A 203 -6.72 -2.05 21.70
N SER A 204 -5.78 -1.16 21.34
CA SER A 204 -5.03 -0.34 22.31
C SER A 204 -5.71 0.99 22.68
N SER A 205 -6.94 1.23 22.21
CA SER A 205 -7.72 2.40 22.63
C SER A 205 -8.30 2.15 24.02
N GLY A 206 -8.30 3.17 24.87
CA GLY A 206 -9.20 3.19 26.02
C GLY A 206 -10.68 3.27 25.60
N PRO A 207 -11.60 3.50 26.55
CA PRO A 207 -13.03 3.66 26.27
C PRO A 207 -13.28 4.65 25.13
N THR A 208 -14.09 4.23 24.16
CA THR A 208 -14.35 4.96 22.91
C THR A 208 -15.82 4.81 22.50
N ASP A 209 -16.35 5.82 21.82
CA ASP A 209 -17.70 5.83 21.26
C ASP A 209 -17.77 5.12 19.89
N VAL A 210 -16.65 4.60 19.39
CA VAL A 210 -16.61 3.86 18.12
C VAL A 210 -17.27 2.48 18.30
N PRO A 211 -18.30 2.15 17.53
CA PRO A 211 -19.04 0.91 17.72
C PRO A 211 -18.18 -0.32 17.34
N PRO A 212 -18.33 -1.46 18.06
CA PRO A 212 -17.67 -2.70 17.69
C PRO A 212 -18.21 -3.26 16.37
N LEU A 213 -17.41 -4.10 15.72
CA LEU A 213 -17.86 -4.83 14.54
C LEU A 213 -18.92 -5.86 14.89
N THR A 214 -19.91 -6.01 14.01
CA THR A 214 -20.92 -7.06 14.12
C THR A 214 -20.32 -8.43 13.79
N ALA A 215 -20.97 -9.50 14.24
CA ALA A 215 -20.57 -10.86 13.87
C ALA A 215 -20.53 -11.06 12.34
N THR A 216 -21.47 -10.46 11.60
CA THR A 216 -21.50 -10.51 10.13
C THR A 216 -20.29 -9.81 9.51
N GLN A 217 -19.90 -8.63 10.02
CA GLN A 217 -18.71 -7.91 9.55
C GLN A 217 -17.43 -8.71 9.85
N LEU A 218 -17.29 -9.25 11.06
CA LEU A 218 -16.14 -10.10 11.42
C LEU A 218 -16.04 -11.34 10.52
N SER A 219 -17.14 -12.07 10.31
CA SER A 219 -17.15 -13.21 9.40
C SER A 219 -16.91 -12.81 7.95
N ALA A 220 -17.31 -11.60 7.52
CA ALA A 220 -17.01 -11.10 6.18
C ALA A 220 -15.51 -10.82 5.99
N LEU A 221 -14.84 -10.24 7.02
CA LEU A 221 -13.38 -10.06 7.03
C LEU A 221 -12.65 -11.40 6.93
N GLU A 222 -13.11 -12.41 7.66
CA GLU A 222 -12.52 -13.76 7.59
C GLU A 222 -12.66 -14.38 6.18
N ARG A 223 -13.83 -14.21 5.55
CA ARG A 223 -14.09 -14.73 4.21
C ARG A 223 -13.21 -14.07 3.15
N ILE A 224 -13.09 -12.74 3.18
CA ILE A 224 -12.23 -12.04 2.20
C ILE A 224 -10.75 -12.36 2.44
N SER A 225 -10.31 -12.49 3.70
CA SER A 225 -8.94 -12.92 4.02
C SER A 225 -8.62 -14.29 3.42
N LYS A 226 -9.53 -15.26 3.58
CA LYS A 226 -9.38 -16.61 2.99
C LYS A 226 -9.34 -16.60 1.46
N ALA A 227 -10.22 -15.82 0.82
CA ALA A 227 -10.22 -15.67 -0.64
C ALA A 227 -8.96 -14.99 -1.17
N ALA A 228 -8.49 -13.95 -0.48
CA ALA A 228 -7.23 -13.27 -0.79
C ALA A 228 -6.04 -14.22 -0.66
N TYR A 229 -5.99 -15.04 0.39
CA TYR A 229 -4.92 -16.02 0.62
C TYR A 229 -4.84 -17.09 -0.47
N ARG A 230 -5.98 -17.60 -0.94
CA ARG A 230 -6.03 -18.65 -1.99
C ARG A 230 -5.49 -18.19 -3.35
N SER A 231 -5.55 -16.89 -3.62
CA SER A 231 -5.21 -16.28 -4.92
C SER A 231 -3.98 -15.38 -4.87
N GLU A 232 -3.30 -15.28 -3.73
CA GLU A 232 -2.19 -14.35 -3.55
C GLU A 232 -0.96 -14.69 -4.39
N LEU A 233 -0.23 -13.65 -4.77
CA LEU A 233 1.10 -13.72 -5.35
C LEU A 233 2.14 -13.40 -4.29
N ARG A 234 3.05 -14.34 -4.03
CA ARG A 234 4.26 -14.09 -3.23
C ARG A 234 5.31 -13.36 -4.07
N LEU A 235 5.69 -12.17 -3.65
CA LEU A 235 6.75 -11.40 -4.32
C LEU A 235 8.14 -11.83 -3.84
N HIS A 236 9.00 -12.15 -4.81
CA HIS A 236 10.41 -12.46 -4.59
C HIS A 236 11.26 -11.17 -4.68
N LEU A 237 11.05 -10.25 -3.73
CA LEU A 237 11.77 -8.97 -3.70
C LEU A 237 13.22 -9.16 -3.22
N LYS A 238 14.13 -8.45 -3.87
CA LYS A 238 15.56 -8.37 -3.53
C LYS A 238 15.90 -6.97 -3.00
N MET A 239 17.02 -6.86 -2.30
CA MET A 239 17.57 -5.55 -1.95
C MET A 239 17.80 -4.72 -3.21
N GLY A 240 17.35 -3.46 -3.19
CA GLY A 240 17.35 -2.58 -4.36
C GLY A 240 16.06 -2.59 -5.18
N ASP A 241 15.19 -3.60 -5.03
CA ASP A 241 13.91 -3.61 -5.75
C ASP A 241 12.96 -2.53 -5.23
N LEU A 242 12.19 -1.93 -6.14
CA LEU A 242 11.11 -1.00 -5.83
C LEU A 242 9.77 -1.61 -6.25
N LEU A 243 8.85 -1.75 -5.30
CA LEU A 243 7.49 -2.22 -5.58
C LEU A 243 6.53 -1.02 -5.67
N PHE A 244 5.82 -0.93 -6.78
CA PHE A 244 4.73 0.03 -6.97
C PHE A 244 3.45 -0.73 -7.24
N PHE A 245 2.36 -0.38 -6.56
CA PHE A 245 1.09 -1.08 -6.69
C PHE A 245 -0.10 -0.17 -6.42
N ASN A 246 -1.23 -0.49 -7.03
CA ASN A 246 -2.50 0.21 -6.89
C ASN A 246 -3.23 -0.28 -5.65
N ASN A 247 -3.22 0.53 -4.60
CA ASN A 247 -3.85 0.20 -3.33
C ASN A 247 -5.39 0.04 -3.42
N TRP A 248 -6.06 0.57 -4.44
CA TRP A 248 -7.50 0.35 -4.62
C TRP A 248 -7.82 -1.02 -5.21
N ALA A 249 -6.94 -1.51 -6.07
CA ALA A 249 -7.15 -2.72 -6.85
C ALA A 249 -6.55 -3.97 -6.21
N LEU A 250 -5.67 -3.80 -5.22
CA LEU A 250 -4.90 -4.87 -4.62
C LEU A 250 -5.01 -4.85 -3.09
N LEU A 251 -5.20 -6.05 -2.55
CA LEU A 251 -4.98 -6.33 -1.14
C LEU A 251 -3.52 -6.73 -0.95
N HIS A 252 -2.94 -6.43 0.20
CA HIS A 252 -1.56 -6.79 0.48
C HIS A 252 -1.38 -7.28 1.91
N ARG A 253 -0.34 -8.11 2.10
CA ARG A 253 0.14 -8.52 3.42
C ARG A 253 1.61 -8.82 3.43
N ARG A 254 2.06 -9.12 4.63
CA ARG A 254 3.41 -9.55 4.92
C ARG A 254 3.36 -10.78 5.83
N ASP A 255 4.27 -11.74 5.62
CA ASP A 255 4.50 -12.80 6.61
C ASP A 255 5.18 -12.27 7.86
N SER A 256 5.08 -13.02 8.96
CA SER A 256 5.96 -12.84 10.11
C SER A 256 7.44 -12.97 9.69
N TYR A 257 8.32 -12.36 10.48
CA TYR A 257 9.75 -12.33 10.20
C TYR A 257 10.54 -12.28 11.49
N THR A 258 11.80 -12.69 11.40
CA THR A 258 12.79 -12.54 12.47
C THR A 258 13.91 -11.66 11.99
N ASP A 259 14.19 -10.63 12.78
CA ASP A 259 15.37 -9.78 12.66
C ASP A 259 16.53 -10.42 13.43
N SER A 260 17.76 -10.09 13.06
CA SER A 260 18.96 -10.45 13.81
C SER A 260 19.61 -9.20 14.41
N ASP A 261 20.59 -9.38 15.30
CA ASP A 261 21.38 -8.27 15.85
C ASP A 261 22.07 -7.42 14.77
N GLU A 262 22.26 -7.99 13.57
CA GLU A 262 22.89 -7.36 12.41
C GLU A 262 21.89 -6.94 11.31
N THR A 263 20.63 -7.40 11.37
CA THR A 263 19.62 -7.13 10.34
C THR A 263 18.27 -6.79 10.97
N SER A 264 17.82 -5.54 10.83
CA SER A 264 16.44 -5.16 11.15
C SER A 264 15.65 -4.79 9.91
N ARG A 265 14.49 -5.43 9.68
CA ARG A 265 13.68 -5.17 8.49
C ARG A 265 13.09 -3.77 8.53
N HIS A 266 13.36 -2.99 7.50
CA HIS A 266 12.79 -1.65 7.34
C HIS A 266 12.52 -1.39 5.85
N MET A 267 11.40 -0.77 5.50
CA MET A 267 10.99 -0.52 4.11
C MET A 267 10.61 0.93 3.91
N VAL A 268 11.06 1.55 2.82
CA VAL A 268 10.50 2.83 2.37
C VAL A 268 9.13 2.59 1.77
N ARG A 269 8.13 3.21 2.38
CA ARG A 269 6.78 3.29 1.85
C ARG A 269 6.55 4.72 1.43
N LEU A 270 5.99 4.92 0.24
CA LEU A 270 5.43 6.20 -0.18
C LEU A 270 3.95 6.02 -0.43
N TRP A 271 3.17 7.05 -0.11
CA TRP A 271 1.82 7.20 -0.62
C TRP A 271 1.87 8.08 -1.84
N LEU A 272 1.37 7.58 -2.96
CA LEU A 272 1.51 8.20 -4.26
C LEU A 272 0.13 8.43 -4.86
N ARG A 273 -0.07 9.60 -5.47
CA ARG A 273 -1.26 9.92 -6.23
C ARG A 273 -0.88 10.47 -7.60
N ASN A 274 -1.28 9.75 -8.64
CA ASN A 274 -1.22 10.24 -10.00
C ASN A 274 -2.49 11.04 -10.29
N SER A 275 -2.38 12.34 -10.53
CA SER A 275 -3.53 13.24 -10.76
C SER A 275 -4.22 13.00 -12.09
N LYS A 276 -3.56 12.33 -13.05
CA LYS A 276 -4.11 12.03 -14.39
C LYS A 276 -4.71 10.61 -14.46
N LEU A 277 -3.99 9.61 -13.96
CA LEU A 277 -4.35 8.19 -14.08
C LEU A 277 -5.08 7.66 -12.84
N GLY A 278 -4.91 8.31 -11.69
CA GLY A 278 -5.45 7.86 -10.42
C GLY A 278 -6.97 7.76 -10.44
N TRP A 279 -7.50 6.63 -9.99
CA TRP A 279 -8.94 6.42 -9.93
C TRP A 279 -9.62 7.47 -9.04
N SER A 280 -10.78 7.96 -9.44
CA SER A 280 -11.61 8.89 -8.66
C SER A 280 -11.89 8.32 -7.27
N VAL A 281 -11.93 9.20 -6.26
CA VAL A 281 -12.15 8.79 -4.87
C VAL A 281 -13.64 8.89 -4.55
N PRO A 282 -14.30 7.78 -4.16
CA PRO A 282 -15.70 7.81 -3.76
C PRO A 282 -15.94 8.79 -2.62
N LYS A 283 -17.07 9.52 -2.63
CA LYS A 283 -17.39 10.51 -1.59
C LYS A 283 -17.35 9.93 -0.17
N SER A 284 -17.81 8.69 -0.02
CA SER A 284 -17.80 7.97 1.25
C SER A 284 -16.40 7.64 1.76
N MET A 285 -15.35 7.70 0.92
CA MET A 285 -13.97 7.33 1.25
C MET A 285 -13.00 8.52 1.17
N LEU A 286 -13.50 9.74 1.05
CA LEU A 286 -12.69 10.96 1.01
C LEU A 286 -11.91 11.29 2.29
N PRO A 287 -12.41 11.04 3.53
CA PRO A 287 -11.72 11.55 4.72
C PRO A 287 -10.25 11.12 4.87
N PRO A 288 -9.88 9.83 4.70
CA PRO A 288 -8.48 9.42 4.75
C PRO A 288 -7.65 9.99 3.61
N TRP A 289 -8.28 10.21 2.44
CA TRP A 289 -7.62 10.80 1.29
C TRP A 289 -7.27 12.27 1.54
N TYR A 290 -8.17 13.06 2.11
CA TYR A 290 -7.88 14.45 2.48
C TYR A 290 -6.78 14.54 3.54
N ALA A 291 -6.75 13.62 4.51
CA ALA A 291 -5.67 13.57 5.49
C ALA A 291 -4.30 13.30 4.86
N ALA A 292 -4.25 12.49 3.80
CA ALA A 292 -3.03 12.11 3.11
C ALA A 292 -2.56 13.13 2.06
N TYR A 293 -3.48 13.70 1.28
CA TYR A 293 -3.20 14.46 0.05
C TYR A 293 -3.88 15.84 -0.02
N GLY A 294 -4.67 16.21 0.99
CA GLY A 294 -5.32 17.52 1.05
C GLY A 294 -4.35 18.65 1.37
N ASP A 295 -4.80 19.89 1.16
CA ASP A 295 -3.99 21.11 1.33
C ASP A 295 -3.55 21.36 2.79
N ASP A 296 -4.19 20.67 3.75
CA ASP A 296 -3.86 20.71 5.18
C ASP A 296 -2.76 19.70 5.58
N GLY A 297 -2.31 18.84 4.65
CA GLY A 297 -1.20 17.91 4.84
C GLY A 297 0.13 18.66 4.94
N VAL A 298 0.96 18.30 5.92
CA VAL A 298 2.22 18.95 6.29
C VAL A 298 3.08 19.37 5.08
N ARG A 299 3.59 20.61 5.10
CA ARG A 299 4.40 21.21 4.00
C ARG A 299 5.80 20.60 3.83
N ASN A 300 6.33 19.91 4.85
CA ASN A 300 7.65 19.30 4.84
C ASN A 300 7.55 17.80 5.18
N ARG A 301 7.93 16.92 4.25
CA ARG A 301 8.05 15.47 4.50
C ARG A 301 9.43 15.17 5.08
N LEU A 302 9.48 14.24 6.03
CA LEU A 302 10.71 13.78 6.64
C LEU A 302 11.07 12.40 6.08
N TYR A 303 12.27 12.28 5.52
CA TYR A 303 12.81 11.02 5.04
C TYR A 303 13.89 10.57 6.04
N PRO A 304 13.54 9.90 7.15
CA PRO A 304 14.52 9.40 8.11
C PRO A 304 15.54 8.51 7.41
N LEU A 305 16.78 9.00 7.33
CA LEU A 305 17.89 8.32 6.65
C LEU A 305 18.41 7.11 7.43
N MET A 306 18.11 7.03 8.73
CA MET A 306 18.52 5.91 9.57
C MET A 306 17.29 5.23 10.17
N PRO A 307 17.32 3.90 10.39
CA PRO A 307 16.25 3.21 11.09
C PRO A 307 15.99 3.86 12.44
N MET A 308 14.72 4.10 12.75
CA MET A 308 14.34 4.46 14.12
C MET A 308 14.74 3.29 15.05
N PRO A 309 15.38 3.56 16.21
CA PRO A 309 15.86 2.50 17.11
C PRO A 309 14.75 1.57 17.63
N ASP A 310 13.50 2.04 17.56
CA ASP A 310 12.31 1.33 17.99
C ASP A 310 11.27 1.38 16.86
N TYR A 311 10.89 0.21 16.34
CA TYR A 311 9.83 0.08 15.35
C TYR A 311 8.47 0.23 16.03
N LYS A 312 7.90 1.43 15.96
CA LYS A 312 6.53 1.64 16.43
C LYS A 312 5.56 1.16 15.35
N VAL A 313 4.80 0.12 15.65
CA VAL A 313 3.67 -0.31 14.82
C VAL A 313 2.77 0.90 14.56
N PRO A 314 2.57 1.31 13.29
CA PRO A 314 1.72 2.45 13.00
C PRO A 314 0.31 2.18 13.52
N LYS A 315 -0.17 3.05 14.43
CA LYS A 315 -1.47 2.84 15.09
C LYS A 315 -2.66 2.93 14.11
N TYR A 316 -2.47 3.58 12.94
CA TYR A 316 -3.47 3.70 11.88
C TYR A 316 -2.79 3.88 10.53
N THR A 317 -2.95 2.95 9.56
CA THR A 317 -2.45 3.16 8.20
C THR A 317 -3.60 3.26 7.19
N ALA A 318 -3.52 4.19 6.24
CA ALA A 318 -4.39 4.10 5.06
C ALA A 318 -3.79 3.03 4.14
N GLY A 319 -4.50 1.91 4.01
CA GLY A 319 -4.07 0.79 3.19
C GLY A 319 -5.20 -0.20 2.99
N SER A 320 -5.08 -1.01 1.95
CA SER A 320 -5.98 -2.12 1.66
C SER A 320 -5.32 -3.43 2.07
N ALA A 321 -5.45 -3.79 3.35
CA ALA A 321 -5.00 -5.05 3.93
C ALA A 321 -6.19 -6.00 4.09
N ALA A 322 -6.04 -7.26 3.69
CA ALA A 322 -7.13 -8.24 3.82
C ALA A 322 -7.14 -8.98 5.16
N PHE A 323 -6.02 -8.97 5.88
CA PHE A 323 -5.71 -10.00 6.87
C PHE A 323 -5.88 -9.44 8.28
N VAL A 324 -6.64 -10.18 9.08
CA VAL A 324 -6.75 -9.94 10.52
C VAL A 324 -5.44 -10.37 11.15
N ILE A 325 -4.85 -9.52 11.99
CA ILE A 325 -3.63 -9.87 12.74
C ILE A 325 -3.99 -11.00 13.70
N GLU A 326 -3.26 -12.10 13.66
CA GLU A 326 -3.34 -13.13 14.71
C GLU A 326 -2.66 -12.57 15.97
N ASP A 327 -3.27 -12.75 17.15
CA ASP A 327 -2.81 -12.21 18.44
C ASP A 327 -1.40 -12.68 18.90
N SER A 328 -0.60 -13.32 18.03
CA SER A 328 0.73 -13.84 18.37
C SER A 328 1.84 -12.79 18.45
N ASP A 329 1.58 -11.54 18.04
CA ASP A 329 2.56 -10.43 18.11
C ASP A 329 2.41 -9.60 19.40
N ALA A 330 1.61 -10.05 20.37
CA ALA A 330 1.70 -9.54 21.73
C ALA A 330 3.07 -9.95 22.29
N SER A 331 4.05 -9.06 22.16
CA SER A 331 5.31 -9.12 22.89
C SER A 331 4.99 -9.47 24.34
N GLU A 332 5.47 -10.63 24.78
CA GLU A 332 5.58 -10.99 26.18
C GLU A 332 6.38 -9.89 26.90
N ASP A 333 5.67 -8.94 27.50
CA ASP A 333 6.17 -8.12 28.59
C ASP A 333 5.00 -7.84 29.55
N GLU A 334 4.36 -8.92 29.98
CA GLU A 334 3.93 -8.98 31.37
C GLU A 334 5.17 -9.29 32.21
N ASN A 335 5.84 -8.25 32.69
CA ASN A 335 6.57 -8.39 33.94
C ASN A 335 5.90 -7.53 35.01
N THR A 336 5.04 -8.22 35.73
CA THR A 336 4.44 -7.83 37.00
C THR A 336 5.50 -7.58 38.08
N LEU A 337 5.42 -6.38 38.66
CA LEU A 337 5.59 -6.03 40.09
C LEU A 337 7.01 -5.95 40.69
N PRO A 338 7.20 -5.18 41.79
CA PRO A 338 6.28 -4.26 42.48
C PRO A 338 6.59 -2.76 42.29
#